data_AF-A0A534QZJ8-F1
#
_entry.id   AF-A0A534QZJ8-F1
#
_cell.length_a   1.000
_cell.length_b   1.000
_cell.length_c   1.000
_cell.angle_alpha   90.00
_cell.angle_beta   90.00
_cell.angle_gamma   90.00
#
_symmetry.space_group_name_H-M   'P 1'
#
loop_
_entity.id
_entity.type
_entity.pdbx_description
1 polymer ?
#
loop_
_entity_poly.entity_id
_entity_poly.type
_entity_poly.pdbx_seq_one_letter_code
_entity_poly.pdbx_strand_id
1 'polypeptide(L)'
;MPSSASCGRGSLPSRSVPARDWRLRIEDILAAVERVQRYTARMDLASFLADEKTVDAVSFCFGVIGEAARHIPEDVVAANPDLPWPEMRAMRNVVVHEYFGVTQETL
;
A
#
# COMPACT_ATOMS: atom_id res chain seq x y z
N MET A 1 -16.10 -37.32 -46.87
CA MET A 1 -15.29 -36.10 -46.62
C MET A 1 -16.13 -35.14 -45.78
N PRO A 2 -15.94 -35.04 -44.44
CA PRO A 2 -16.62 -34.02 -43.65
C PRO A 2 -15.79 -32.73 -43.59
N SER A 3 -16.50 -31.63 -43.72
CA SER A 3 -16.02 -30.24 -43.75
C SER A 3 -15.47 -29.81 -42.39
N SER A 4 -14.25 -29.26 -42.38
CA SER A 4 -13.59 -28.71 -41.20
C SER A 4 -14.11 -27.30 -40.91
N ALA A 5 -14.91 -27.14 -39.86
CA ALA A 5 -15.27 -25.84 -39.32
C ALA A 5 -14.08 -25.27 -38.51
N SER A 6 -13.43 -24.23 -39.03
CA SER A 6 -12.45 -23.46 -38.25
C SER A 6 -13.18 -22.50 -37.32
N CYS A 7 -13.28 -22.84 -36.04
CA CYS A 7 -13.75 -21.94 -35.01
C CYS A 7 -12.63 -20.92 -34.70
N GLY A 8 -12.79 -19.69 -35.19
CA GLY A 8 -11.89 -18.58 -34.86
C GLY A 8 -12.01 -18.22 -33.39
N ARG A 9 -10.98 -18.48 -32.60
CA ARG A 9 -10.84 -17.96 -31.23
C ARG A 9 -10.68 -16.45 -31.30
N GLY A 10 -11.76 -15.71 -31.14
CA GLY A 10 -11.72 -14.28 -30.88
C GLY A 10 -11.01 -14.02 -29.55
N SER A 11 -9.90 -13.29 -29.59
CA SER A 11 -9.24 -12.77 -28.39
C SER A 11 -10.18 -11.78 -27.71
N LEU A 12 -10.58 -12.06 -26.48
CA LEU A 12 -11.36 -11.11 -25.69
C LEU A 12 -10.50 -9.86 -25.41
N PRO A 13 -11.04 -8.65 -25.53
CA PRO A 13 -10.32 -7.44 -25.16
C PRO A 13 -10.04 -7.49 -23.66
N SER A 14 -8.77 -7.32 -23.26
CA SER A 14 -8.39 -7.14 -21.87
C SER A 14 -9.15 -5.92 -21.35
N ARG A 15 -10.09 -6.12 -20.42
CA ARG A 15 -10.71 -5.01 -19.69
C ARG A 15 -9.62 -4.33 -18.87
N SER A 16 -9.02 -3.28 -19.41
CA SER A 16 -8.18 -2.38 -18.63
C SER A 16 -9.09 -1.70 -17.62
N VAL A 17 -8.95 -2.07 -16.34
CA VAL A 17 -9.56 -1.32 -15.25
C VAL A 17 -9.01 0.11 -15.37
N PRO A 18 -9.87 1.15 -15.48
CA PRO A 18 -9.38 2.52 -15.62
C PRO A 18 -8.47 2.87 -14.44
N ALA A 19 -7.35 3.53 -14.75
CA ALA A 19 -6.42 3.98 -13.72
C ALA A 19 -7.17 4.88 -12.72
N ARG A 20 -7.16 4.49 -11.44
CA ARG A 20 -7.78 5.27 -10.37
C ARG A 20 -7.10 6.63 -10.26
N ASP A 21 -7.87 7.70 -10.08
CA ASP A 21 -7.35 9.05 -9.88
C ASP A 21 -6.35 9.07 -8.71
N TRP A 22 -5.19 9.69 -8.92
CA TRP A 22 -4.14 9.83 -7.92
C TRP A 22 -4.59 10.69 -6.74
N ARG A 23 -5.56 11.60 -6.91
CA ARG A 23 -6.11 12.40 -5.81
C ARG A 23 -6.77 11.52 -4.75
N LEU A 24 -7.50 10.49 -5.19
CA LEU A 24 -8.10 9.51 -4.28
C LEU A 24 -7.03 8.69 -3.53
N ARG A 25 -5.81 8.59 -4.06
CA ARG A 25 -4.69 7.93 -3.37
C ARG A 25 -4.17 8.80 -2.22
N ILE A 26 -4.17 10.12 -2.39
CA ILE A 26 -3.85 11.05 -1.30
C ILE A 26 -4.90 10.93 -0.19
N GLU A 27 -6.18 10.83 -0.55
CA GLU A 27 -7.25 10.57 0.42
C GLU A 27 -7.04 9.24 1.17
N ASP A 28 -6.63 8.17 0.49
CA ASP A 28 -6.31 6.89 1.15
C ASP A 28 -5.16 7.04 2.16
N ILE A 29 -4.12 7.80 1.81
CA ILE A 29 -2.97 8.07 2.70
C ILE A 29 -3.46 8.82 3.95
N LEU A 30 -4.23 9.89 3.77
CA LEU A 30 -4.75 10.69 4.88
C LEU A 30 -5.67 9.86 5.79
N ALA A 31 -6.56 9.07 5.21
CA ALA A 31 -7.45 8.19 5.96
C ALA A 31 -6.71 7.07 6.70
N ALA A 32 -5.57 6.60 6.17
CA ALA A 32 -4.71 5.64 6.85
C ALA A 32 -3.96 6.30 8.02
N VAL A 33 -3.40 7.50 7.84
CA VAL A 33 -2.74 8.27 8.91
C VAL A 33 -3.70 8.56 10.05
N GLU A 34 -4.92 9.01 9.74
CA GLU A 34 -5.93 9.30 10.76
C GLU A 34 -6.30 8.05 11.57
N ARG A 35 -6.40 6.89 10.90
CA ARG A 35 -6.65 5.61 11.58
C ARG A 35 -5.51 5.23 12.51
N VAL A 36 -4.26 5.33 12.07
CA VAL A 36 -3.08 5.06 12.91
C VAL A 36 -3.12 5.93 14.16
N GLN A 37 -3.26 7.25 13.99
CA GLN A 37 -3.34 8.20 15.11
C GLN A 37 -4.46 7.84 16.09
N ARG A 38 -5.63 7.46 15.56
CA ARG A 38 -6.79 7.10 16.39
C ARG A 38 -6.58 5.81 17.17
N TYR A 39 -5.98 4.79 16.55
CA TYR A 39 -5.73 3.50 17.21
C TYR A 39 -4.67 3.63 18.30
N THR A 40 -3.65 4.46 18.10
CA THR A 40 -2.54 4.63 19.04
C THR A 40 -2.71 5.77 20.04
N ALA A 41 -3.76 6.61 19.92
CA ALA A 41 -3.92 7.85 20.69
C ALA A 41 -3.85 7.69 22.23
N ARG A 42 -4.18 6.51 22.76
CA ARG A 42 -4.20 6.23 24.21
C ARG A 42 -3.31 5.05 24.60
N MET A 43 -2.37 4.68 23.73
CA MET A 43 -1.46 3.58 23.95
C MET A 43 -0.06 4.14 24.15
N ASP A 44 0.63 3.63 25.18
CA ASP A 44 2.09 3.68 25.18
C ASP A 44 2.64 2.52 24.33
N LEU A 45 3.95 2.50 24.13
CA LEU A 45 4.60 1.48 23.31
C LEU A 45 4.34 0.06 23.82
N ALA A 46 4.38 -0.14 25.14
CA ALA A 46 4.15 -1.45 25.75
C ALA A 46 2.72 -1.96 25.51
N SER A 47 1.73 -1.09 25.68
CA SER A 47 0.31 -1.42 25.44
C SER A 47 0.04 -1.67 23.96
N PHE A 48 0.69 -0.92 23.07
CA PHE A 48 0.59 -1.12 21.64
C PHE A 48 1.14 -2.50 21.23
N LEU A 49 2.37 -2.83 21.66
CA LEU A 49 3.02 -4.11 21.34
C LEU A 49 2.30 -5.32 21.93
N ALA A 50 1.56 -5.14 23.03
CA ALA A 50 0.77 -6.20 23.65
C ALA A 50 -0.60 -6.43 22.96
N ASP A 51 -1.08 -5.49 22.14
CA ASP A 51 -2.37 -5.59 21.44
C ASP A 51 -2.17 -5.93 19.96
N GLU A 52 -1.99 -7.21 19.67
CA GLU A 52 -1.77 -7.77 18.32
C GLU A 52 -2.74 -7.21 17.28
N LYS A 53 -4.02 -7.04 17.63
CA LYS A 53 -5.05 -6.49 16.74
C LYS A 53 -4.71 -5.05 16.33
N THR A 54 -4.28 -4.22 17.27
CA THR A 54 -3.94 -2.83 16.98
C THR A 54 -2.64 -2.74 16.19
N VAL A 55 -1.66 -3.59 16.51
CA VAL A 55 -0.45 -3.67 15.68
C VAL A 55 -0.84 -4.04 14.24
N ASP A 56 -1.73 -5.02 14.04
CA ASP A 56 -2.12 -5.49 12.70
C ASP A 56 -2.86 -4.42 11.93
N ALA A 57 -3.75 -3.68 12.62
CA ALA A 57 -4.47 -2.56 12.05
C ALA A 57 -3.52 -1.42 11.61
N VAL A 58 -2.49 -1.13 12.39
CA VAL A 58 -1.47 -0.12 12.05
C VAL A 58 -0.61 -0.59 10.87
N SER A 59 -0.19 -1.86 10.86
CA SER A 59 0.54 -2.47 9.76
C SER A 59 -0.21 -2.40 8.44
N PHE A 60 -1.50 -2.72 8.47
CA PHE A 60 -2.36 -2.58 7.30
C PHE A 60 -2.41 -1.13 6.81
N CYS A 61 -2.49 -0.15 7.72
CA CYS A 61 -2.47 1.26 7.34
C CYS A 61 -1.16 1.67 6.66
N PHE A 62 -0.02 1.18 7.14
CA PHE A 62 1.28 1.39 6.47
C PHE A 62 1.35 0.76 5.08
N GLY A 63 0.77 -0.42 4.90
CA GLY A 63 0.63 -1.05 3.58
C GLY A 63 -0.21 -0.19 2.62
N VAL A 64 -1.33 0.38 3.10
CA VAL A 64 -2.18 1.29 2.31
C VAL A 64 -1.41 2.55 1.90
N ILE A 65 -0.67 3.16 2.84
CA ILE A 65 0.13 4.36 2.56
C ILE A 65 1.16 4.08 1.47
N GLY A 66 1.92 2.98 1.60
CA GLY A 66 2.95 2.63 0.62
C GLY A 66 2.40 2.33 -0.77
N GLU A 67 1.29 1.59 -0.84
CA GLU A 67 0.68 1.28 -2.14
C GLU A 67 0.05 2.50 -2.79
N ALA A 68 -0.53 3.41 -2.00
CA ALA A 68 -1.06 4.66 -2.50
C ALA A 68 0.06 5.58 -3.01
N ALA A 69 1.14 5.74 -2.25
CA ALA A 69 2.29 6.59 -2.59
C ALA A 69 3.04 6.14 -3.86
N ARG A 70 3.01 4.83 -4.18
CA ARG A 70 3.60 4.27 -5.41
C ARG A 70 2.85 4.67 -6.69
N HIS A 71 1.55 4.94 -6.57
CA HIS A 71 0.70 5.30 -7.70
C HIS A 71 0.53 6.81 -7.89
N ILE A 72 1.22 7.62 -7.09
CA ILE A 72 1.27 9.07 -7.30
C ILE A 72 2.18 9.36 -8.50
N PRO A 73 1.70 10.13 -9.49
CA PRO A 73 2.48 10.56 -10.64
C PRO A 73 3.79 11.26 -10.26
N GLU A 74 4.85 11.07 -11.07
CA GLU A 74 6.18 11.60 -10.80
C GLU A 74 6.24 13.13 -10.84
N ASP A 75 5.42 13.78 -11.67
CA ASP A 75 5.29 15.24 -11.72
C ASP A 75 4.75 15.81 -10.40
N VAL A 76 3.76 15.14 -9.79
CA VAL A 76 3.23 15.52 -8.47
C VAL A 76 4.29 15.32 -7.38
N VAL A 77 5.03 14.22 -7.44
CA VAL A 77 6.13 13.93 -6.49
C VAL A 77 7.24 14.98 -6.62
N ALA A 78 7.68 15.28 -7.84
CA ALA A 78 8.71 16.28 -8.11
C ALA A 78 8.28 17.70 -7.72
N ALA A 79 6.99 18.01 -7.80
CA ALA A 79 6.43 19.28 -7.35
C ALA A 79 6.37 19.41 -5.81
N ASN A 80 6.49 18.29 -5.06
CA ASN A 80 6.41 18.26 -3.60
C ASN A 80 7.62 17.49 -2.99
N PRO A 81 8.87 17.95 -3.20
CA PRO A 81 10.06 17.21 -2.79
C PRO A 81 10.27 17.19 -1.26
N ASP A 82 9.63 18.09 -0.52
CA ASP A 82 9.73 18.16 0.95
C ASP A 82 9.00 17.00 1.65
N LEU A 83 8.16 16.26 0.92
CA LEU A 83 7.46 15.10 1.45
C LEU A 83 8.33 13.83 1.33
N PRO A 84 8.29 12.94 2.34
CA PRO A 84 9.10 11.73 2.39
C PRO A 84 8.51 10.62 1.51
N TRP A 85 8.45 10.85 0.19
CA TRP A 85 7.90 9.88 -0.77
C TRP A 85 8.62 8.53 -0.78
N PRO A 86 9.97 8.47 -0.73
CA PRO A 86 10.68 7.20 -0.66
C PRO A 86 10.28 6.38 0.57
N GLU A 87 10.19 7.03 1.74
CA GLU A 87 9.83 6.40 3.00
C GLU A 87 8.39 5.92 2.98
N MET A 88 7.45 6.76 2.51
CA MET A 88 6.05 6.35 2.36
C MET A 88 5.93 5.11 1.48
N ARG A 89 6.61 5.08 0.32
CA ARG A 89 6.62 3.92 -0.59
C ARG A 89 7.24 2.67 0.06
N ALA A 90 8.22 2.85 0.94
CA ALA A 90 8.87 1.76 1.68
C ALA A 90 8.03 1.20 2.84
N MET A 91 7.00 1.92 3.32
CA MET A 91 6.17 1.51 4.47
C MET A 91 5.52 0.12 4.33
N ARG A 92 5.30 -0.37 3.11
CA ARG A 92 4.83 -1.75 2.88
C ARG A 92 5.79 -2.83 3.41
N ASN A 93 7.07 -2.51 3.54
CA ASN A 93 8.12 -3.44 3.98
C ASN A 93 8.32 -3.38 5.51
N VAL A 94 7.88 -2.31 6.18
CA VAL A 94 8.02 -2.14 7.64
C VAL A 94 7.21 -3.21 8.39
N VAL A 95 6.08 -3.63 7.81
CA VAL A 95 5.25 -4.74 8.32
C VAL A 95 6.02 -6.06 8.42
N VAL A 96 7.13 -6.21 7.69
CA VAL A 96 7.91 -7.46 7.66
C VAL A 96 9.12 -7.41 8.60
N HIS A 97 9.76 -6.25 8.80
CA HIS A 97 11.01 -6.17 9.56
C HIS A 97 10.82 -6.01 11.08
N GLU A 98 9.87 -5.18 11.52
CA GLU A 98 9.70 -4.89 12.96
C GLU A 98 8.80 -5.92 13.68
N TYR A 99 7.90 -6.59 12.96
CA TYR A 99 7.02 -7.62 13.53
C TYR A 99 7.73 -8.90 13.93
N PHE A 100 8.81 -9.24 13.22
CA PHE A 100 9.55 -10.47 13.46
C PHE A 100 10.80 -10.27 14.31
N GLY A 101 11.03 -9.06 14.84
CA GLY A 101 12.25 -8.77 15.60
C GLY A 101 13.51 -9.11 14.80
N VAL A 102 13.47 -8.98 13.47
CA VAL A 102 14.68 -9.13 12.66
C VAL A 102 15.43 -7.82 12.78
N THR A 103 16.11 -7.69 13.92
CA THR A 103 17.33 -6.91 14.01
C THR A 103 18.14 -7.25 12.77
N GLN A 104 18.32 -6.27 11.89
CA GLN A 104 19.25 -6.38 10.78
C GLN A 104 20.68 -6.29 11.34
N GLU A 105 21.05 -7.26 12.16
CA GLU A 105 22.43 -7.67 12.32
C GLU A 105 22.71 -8.66 11.19
N THR A 106 23.52 -8.21 10.25
CA THR A 106 24.07 -8.99 9.11
C THR A 106 23.20 -9.00 7.85
N LEU A 107 23.49 -8.07 6.92
CA LEU A 107 24.16 -8.35 5.65
C LEU A 107 24.84 -7.08 5.12
#